data_AF-A0A8S8XYN6-F1
#
_entry.id   AF-A0A8S8XYN6-F1
#
_cell.length_a   1.000
_cell.length_b   1.000
_cell.length_c   1.000
_cell.angle_alpha   90.00
_cell.angle_beta   90.00
_cell.angle_gamma   90.00
#
_symmetry.space_group_name_H-M   'P 1'
#
loop_
_entity.id
_entity.type
_entity.pdbx_description
1 polymer ?
#
loop_
_entity_poly.entity_id
_entity_poly.type
_entity_poly.pdbx_seq_one_letter_code
_entity_poly.pdbx_strand_id
1 'polypeptide(L)'
;MLGQNAKVRTRAAHLAEQSSAPDANLLEGDLSCPSCGAKSEDLERRDGEVFVRCMNSDCDGWGKLDGACDACSTPTASRLTCVSCGLNTTVNDYLVSKEAW
;
A
#
# COMPACT_ATOMS: atom_id res chain seq x y z
N MET A 1 -5.61 66.20 4.18
CA MET A 1 -4.46 65.33 4.45
C MET A 1 -4.95 64.08 5.17
N LEU A 2 -5.55 63.11 4.46
CA LEU A 2 -6.04 61.86 5.05
C LEU A 2 -5.09 60.74 4.61
N GLY A 3 -4.09 60.46 5.45
CA GLY A 3 -3.20 59.33 5.29
C GLY A 3 -3.33 58.46 6.53
N GLN A 4 -3.73 57.20 6.33
CA GLN A 4 -3.18 55.99 6.96
C GLN A 4 -4.14 54.82 6.70
N ASN A 5 -3.82 54.05 5.66
CA ASN A 5 -4.46 52.78 5.34
C ASN A 5 -3.99 51.73 6.36
N ALA A 6 -4.81 51.47 7.39
CA ALA A 6 -4.58 50.37 8.31
C ALA A 6 -4.82 49.04 7.58
N LYS A 7 -3.75 48.37 7.13
CA LYS A 7 -3.83 47.01 6.59
C LYS A 7 -3.99 46.02 7.74
N VAL A 8 -5.23 45.69 8.08
CA VAL A 8 -5.55 44.54 8.94
C VAL A 8 -5.22 43.28 8.16
N ARG A 9 -4.07 42.66 8.44
CA ARG A 9 -3.76 41.31 7.94
C ARG A 9 -4.27 40.30 8.96
N THR A 10 -5.43 39.71 8.65
CA THR A 10 -6.04 38.64 9.44
C THR A 10 -5.11 37.43 9.49
N ARG A 11 -4.80 36.95 10.70
CA ARG A 11 -3.88 35.83 11.00
C ARG A 11 -4.29 34.46 10.42
N ALA A 12 -5.44 34.38 9.74
CA ALA A 12 -6.03 33.12 9.27
C ALA A 12 -5.28 32.48 8.09
N ALA A 13 -4.42 33.22 7.38
CA ALA A 13 -3.71 32.70 6.21
C ALA A 13 -2.47 31.84 6.53
N HIS A 14 -1.97 31.86 7.79
CA HIS A 14 -0.71 31.19 8.15
C HIS A 14 -0.88 29.75 8.68
N LEU A 15 -2.09 29.17 8.55
CA LEU A 15 -2.36 27.78 8.92
C LEU A 15 -2.38 26.82 7.71
N ALA A 16 -2.27 27.35 6.49
CA ALA A 16 -2.26 26.54 5.26
C ALA A 16 -0.86 26.05 4.86
N GLU A 17 0.17 26.30 5.70
CA GLU A 17 1.57 25.94 5.42
C GLU A 17 2.03 24.70 6.19
N GLN A 18 1.13 24.05 6.95
CA GLN A 18 1.40 22.76 7.61
C GLN A 18 0.76 21.57 6.89
N SER A 19 0.41 21.73 5.61
CA SER A 19 0.18 20.58 4.74
C SER A 19 1.54 19.97 4.44
N SER A 20 1.94 19.03 5.30
CA SER A 20 2.98 18.06 5.02
C SER A 20 2.77 17.60 3.57
N ALA A 21 3.84 17.63 2.78
CA ALA A 21 3.81 17.17 1.40
C ALA A 21 2.96 15.89 1.32
N PRO A 22 2.03 15.74 0.35
CA PRO A 22 1.53 14.42 0.05
C PRO A 22 2.77 13.63 -0.36
N ASP A 23 3.23 12.79 0.55
CA ASP A 23 4.31 11.86 0.34
C ASP A 23 3.95 11.14 -0.94
N ALA A 24 4.72 11.39 -2.00
CA ALA A 24 4.48 10.84 -3.34
C ALA A 24 4.77 9.32 -3.39
N ASN A 25 4.64 8.64 -2.24
CA ASN A 25 4.72 7.21 -2.03
C ASN A 25 3.39 6.64 -1.48
N LEU A 26 2.38 7.48 -1.21
CA LEU A 26 1.03 7.00 -0.99
C LEU A 26 0.37 6.73 -2.35
N LEU A 27 -0.16 5.51 -2.48
CA LEU A 27 -1.13 5.03 -3.49
C LEU A 27 -0.60 4.01 -4.50
N GLU A 28 0.36 3.18 -4.10
CA GLU A 28 0.35 1.78 -4.52
C GLU A 28 0.04 0.96 -3.25
N GLY A 29 -1.09 0.23 -3.21
CA GLY A 29 -1.53 -0.47 -2.00
C GLY A 29 -0.38 -1.23 -1.33
N ASP A 30 -0.19 -1.02 -0.03
CA ASP A 30 1.02 -1.39 0.76
C ASP A 30 1.23 -2.92 0.90
N LEU A 31 0.51 -3.74 0.13
CA LEU A 31 0.48 -5.20 0.25
C LEU A 31 0.16 -5.62 1.69
N SER A 32 -0.69 -4.81 2.32
CA SER A 32 -0.98 -4.84 3.74
C SER A 32 -2.30 -5.54 4.01
N CYS A 33 -2.36 -6.28 5.12
CA CYS A 33 -3.54 -7.04 5.51
C CYS A 33 -4.75 -6.09 5.65
N PRO A 34 -5.86 -6.37 4.96
CA PRO A 34 -7.03 -5.48 5.00
C PRO A 34 -7.67 -5.43 6.38
N SER A 35 -7.56 -6.49 7.20
CA SER A 35 -8.07 -6.50 8.57
C SER A 35 -7.17 -5.74 9.55
N CYS A 36 -5.88 -6.10 9.67
CA CYS A 36 -5.03 -5.57 10.74
C CYS A 36 -3.99 -4.52 10.27
N GLY A 37 -3.81 -4.35 8.95
CA GLY A 37 -2.81 -3.44 8.39
C GLY A 37 -1.37 -3.95 8.43
N ALA A 38 -1.13 -5.20 8.84
CA ALA A 38 0.20 -5.77 8.82
C ALA A 38 0.66 -6.06 7.37
N LYS A 39 1.87 -5.63 7.01
CA LYS A 39 2.48 -5.91 5.71
C LYS A 39 2.65 -7.42 5.50
N SER A 40 2.27 -7.92 4.33
CA SER A 40 2.49 -9.32 3.98
C SER A 40 3.94 -9.57 3.58
N GLU A 41 4.54 -10.61 4.17
CA GLU A 41 5.87 -11.12 3.78
C GLU A 41 5.82 -12.05 2.56
N ASP A 42 4.62 -12.50 2.18
CA ASP A 42 4.37 -13.38 1.03
C ASP A 42 4.06 -12.59 -0.25
N LEU A 43 4.06 -11.26 -0.18
CA LEU A 43 3.80 -10.36 -1.30
C LEU A 43 4.94 -9.37 -1.48
N GLU A 44 5.34 -9.16 -2.72
CA GLU A 44 6.34 -8.16 -3.07
C GLU A 44 5.92 -7.40 -4.34
N ARG A 45 6.22 -6.11 -4.39
CA ARG A 45 6.02 -5.29 -5.59
C ARG A 45 7.35 -5.09 -6.30
N ARG A 46 7.41 -5.43 -7.59
CA ARG A 46 8.57 -5.22 -8.47
C ARG A 46 8.08 -4.57 -9.75
N ASP A 47 8.64 -3.41 -10.10
CA ASP A 47 8.31 -2.68 -11.35
C ASP A 47 6.80 -2.44 -11.57
N GLY A 48 6.06 -2.14 -10.50
CA GLY A 48 4.60 -1.92 -10.56
C GLY A 48 3.76 -3.20 -10.64
N GLU A 49 4.39 -4.37 -10.68
CA GLU A 49 3.73 -5.68 -10.66
C GLU A 49 3.81 -6.32 -9.27
N VAL A 50 2.82 -7.16 -8.95
CA VAL A 50 2.77 -7.88 -7.67
C VAL A 50 3.22 -9.32 -7.88
N PHE A 51 4.16 -9.74 -7.05
CA PHE A 51 4.68 -11.10 -6.97
C PHE A 51 4.23 -11.74 -5.66
N VAL A 52 3.92 -13.03 -5.75
CA VAL A 52 3.49 -13.89 -4.64
C VAL A 52 4.59 -14.91 -4.39
N ARG A 53 4.96 -15.11 -3.11
CA ARG A 53 5.89 -16.16 -2.71
C ARG A 53 5.29 -17.53 -3.02
N CYS A 54 6.12 -18.45 -3.50
CA CYS A 54 5.68 -19.81 -3.77
C CYS A 54 5.28 -20.50 -2.47
N MET A 55 4.09 -21.11 -2.43
CA MET A 55 3.60 -21.86 -1.26
C MET A 55 3.92 -23.37 -1.34
N ASN A 56 4.74 -23.78 -2.31
CA ASN A 56 5.21 -25.15 -2.40
C ASN A 56 6.34 -25.36 -1.37
N SER A 57 6.24 -26.40 -0.53
CA SER A 57 7.19 -26.70 0.56
C SER A 57 8.64 -26.82 0.10
N ASP A 58 8.84 -27.24 -1.14
CA ASP A 58 10.16 -27.51 -1.73
C ASP A 58 10.63 -26.37 -2.65
N CYS A 59 9.99 -25.18 -2.58
CA CYS A 59 10.30 -24.03 -3.41
C CYS A 59 10.23 -22.72 -2.61
N ASP A 60 11.28 -21.91 -2.70
CA ASP A 60 11.32 -20.55 -2.13
C ASP A 60 11.24 -19.45 -3.21
N GLY A 61 10.80 -19.83 -4.41
CA GLY A 61 10.69 -18.92 -5.54
C GLY A 61 9.54 -17.92 -5.40
N TRP A 62 9.44 -17.03 -6.38
CA TRP A 62 8.36 -16.06 -6.52
C TRP A 62 7.67 -16.29 -7.85
N GLY A 63 6.44 -15.81 -7.98
CA GLY A 63 5.73 -15.77 -9.25
C GLY A 63 4.82 -14.56 -9.31
N LYS A 64 4.55 -14.06 -10.51
CA LYS A 64 3.59 -12.97 -10.71
C LYS A 64 2.19 -13.40 -10.26
N LEU A 65 1.42 -12.46 -9.72
CA LEU A 65 0.00 -12.67 -9.40
C LEU A 65 -0.76 -13.26 -10.61
N ASP A 66 -1.58 -14.27 -10.36
CA ASP A 66 -2.31 -15.07 -11.37
C ASP A 66 -1.41 -15.79 -12.40
N GLY A 67 -0.11 -15.93 -12.08
CA GLY A 67 0.88 -16.63 -12.89
C GLY A 67 1.35 -17.95 -12.28
N ALA A 68 2.58 -18.30 -12.60
CA ALA A 68 3.28 -19.44 -12.04
C ALA A 68 4.59 -18.98 -11.40
N CYS A 69 5.09 -19.76 -10.44
CA CYS A 69 6.39 -19.53 -9.83
C CYS A 69 7.52 -19.72 -10.85
N ASP A 70 8.44 -18.77 -10.93
CA ASP A 70 9.58 -18.78 -11.84
C ASP A 70 10.57 -19.92 -11.57
N ALA A 71 10.57 -20.48 -10.35
CA ALA A 71 11.52 -21.53 -9.96
C ALA A 71 10.99 -22.95 -10.16
N CYS A 72 9.70 -23.20 -9.92
CA CYS A 72 9.12 -24.56 -9.93
C CYS A 72 7.87 -24.69 -10.79
N SER A 73 7.45 -23.63 -11.49
CA SER A 73 6.26 -23.59 -12.36
C SER A 73 4.94 -23.94 -11.68
N THR A 74 4.89 -23.99 -10.34
CA THR A 74 3.64 -24.18 -9.58
C THR A 74 2.80 -22.91 -9.68
N PRO A 75 1.48 -23.00 -9.88
CA PRO A 75 0.60 -21.82 -9.91
C PRO A 75 0.71 -21.01 -8.61
N THR A 76 0.73 -19.69 -8.71
CA THR A 76 0.75 -18.81 -7.54
C THR A 76 -0.54 -18.90 -6.74
N ALA A 77 -0.46 -18.74 -5.41
CA ALA A 77 -1.63 -18.79 -4.55
C ALA A 77 -2.54 -17.58 -4.79
N SER A 78 -3.85 -17.82 -4.98
CA SER A 78 -4.84 -16.75 -5.08
C SER A 78 -5.32 -16.23 -3.72
N ARG A 79 -4.96 -16.92 -2.63
CA ARG A 79 -5.34 -16.59 -1.24
C ARG A 79 -4.12 -16.66 -0.33
N LEU A 80 -4.11 -15.79 0.68
CA LEU A 80 -3.08 -15.74 1.71
C LEU A 80 -3.73 -15.70 3.09
N THR A 81 -3.02 -16.27 4.06
CA THR A 81 -3.38 -16.16 5.47
C THR A 81 -2.43 -15.19 6.13
N CYS A 82 -2.94 -14.09 6.69
CA CYS A 82 -2.13 -13.13 7.42
C CYS A 82 -1.53 -13.79 8.67
N VAL A 83 -0.20 -13.83 8.76
CA VAL A 83 0.51 -14.37 9.93
C VAL A 83 0.25 -13.58 11.21
N SER A 84 -0.11 -12.30 11.10
CA SER A 84 -0.33 -11.42 12.26
C SER A 84 -1.72 -11.54 12.89
N CYS A 85 -2.78 -11.78 12.10
CA CYS A 85 -4.16 -11.84 12.61
C CYS A 85 -4.97 -13.07 12.19
N GLY A 86 -4.43 -13.94 11.34
CA GLY A 86 -5.09 -15.15 10.87
C GLY A 86 -6.17 -14.94 9.80
N LEU A 87 -6.37 -13.71 9.29
CA LEU A 87 -7.31 -13.47 8.19
C LEU A 87 -6.86 -14.26 6.96
N ASN A 88 -7.74 -15.11 6.42
CA ASN A 88 -7.56 -15.75 5.13
C ASN A 88 -8.41 -15.02 4.08
N THR A 89 -7.75 -14.30 3.16
CA THR A 89 -8.41 -13.53 2.11
C THR A 89 -7.67 -13.68 0.77
N THR A 90 -8.22 -13.13 -0.30
CA THR A 90 -7.59 -13.17 -1.63
C THR A 90 -6.40 -12.23 -1.69
N VAL A 91 -5.41 -12.51 -2.53
CA VAL A 91 -4.26 -11.60 -2.73
C VAL A 91 -4.74 -10.21 -3.17
N ASN A 92 -5.79 -10.15 -4.00
CA ASN A 92 -6.36 -8.89 -4.46
C ASN A 92 -6.86 -7.98 -3.32
N ASP A 93 -7.29 -8.54 -2.19
CA ASP A 93 -7.76 -7.78 -1.02
C ASP A 93 -6.60 -7.01 -0.33
N TYR A 94 -5.36 -7.48 -0.49
CA TYR A 94 -4.14 -6.79 -0.03
C TYR A 94 -3.73 -5.64 -0.96
N LEU A 95 -4.27 -5.59 -2.19
CA LEU A 95 -3.94 -4.57 -3.19
C LEU A 95 -4.81 -3.32 -3.07
N VAL A 96 -5.90 -3.40 -2.30
CA VAL A 96 -6.82 -2.29 -2.13
C VAL A 96 -6.22 -1.26 -1.17
N SER A 97 -6.02 -0.04 -1.65
CA SER A 97 -5.63 1.08 -0.79
C SER A 97 -6.76 1.43 0.18
N LYS A 98 -6.46 1.53 1.48
CA LYS A 98 -7.44 1.87 2.54
C LYS A 98 -7.93 3.32 2.51
N GLU A 99 -7.52 4.12 1.52
CA GLU A 99 -7.77 5.57 1.42
C GLU A 99 -9.00 5.94 0.56
N ALA A 100 -9.87 4.97 0.26
CA ALA A 100 -11.03 5.18 -0.60
C ALA A 100 -12.32 5.60 0.14
N TRP A 101 -12.23 6.32 1.26
CA TRP A 101 -13.40 6.85 1.98
C TRP A 101 -13.16 8.21 2.64
#